data_AF-V7HVA5-F1
#
_entry.id   AF-V7HVA5-F1
#
_cell.length_a   1.000
_cell.length_b   1.000
_cell.length_c   1.000
_cell.angle_alpha   90.00
_cell.angle_beta   90.00
_cell.angle_gamma   90.00
#
_symmetry.space_group_name_H-M   'P 1'
#
loop_
_entity.id
_entity.type
_entity.pdbx_description
1 polymer ?
#
loop_
_entity_poly.entity_id
_entity_poly.type
_entity_poly.pdbx_seq_one_letter_code
_entity_poly.pdbx_strand_id
1 'polypeptide(L)'
;MSDKAQTTRNKIQGIYTTNSSQIVFIDTPGIHKPQSRLGDFMVESALSTLNEVDAVLFMVNATQKRGKGDDFIINRLKNVKKPIYLVINKIDQIHPNKLLEIMDDYKDTLPYAEVFPISALQGNNVEELLLSLEQHLPEGPQFYPEDMITDHPERFIMSELIREKILELTRQEVPHSVAILIEGINREDEEKLHVQASIIVERKSQKGIIIGKGGQMLKNIGVKARKDIELMLGDRIYLELWVKVQPNWKDRKVDLQAFGYNENEY
;
A
#
# COMPACT_ATOMS: atom_id res chain seq x y z
N MET A 1 7.79 3.89 -4.10
CA MET A 1 6.64 3.42 -4.90
C MET A 1 7.13 2.48 -6.00
N SER A 2 6.51 1.31 -6.17
CA SER A 2 6.85 0.33 -7.21
C SER A 2 5.83 0.36 -8.35
N ASP A 3 6.28 0.25 -9.60
CA ASP A 3 5.41 0.18 -10.80
C ASP A 3 4.64 -1.14 -10.93
N LYS A 4 4.72 -2.02 -9.92
CA LYS A 4 4.10 -3.35 -9.95
C LYS A 4 2.72 -3.32 -9.33
N ALA A 5 1.79 -4.07 -9.91
CA ALA A 5 0.48 -4.27 -9.31
C ALA A 5 0.59 -4.99 -7.95
N GLN A 6 -0.43 -4.89 -7.10
CA GLN A 6 -0.51 -5.60 -5.80
C GLN A 6 0.64 -5.28 -4.83
N THR A 7 1.03 -4.01 -4.75
CA THR A 7 2.03 -3.54 -3.80
C THR A 7 1.47 -3.49 -2.39
N THR A 8 0.29 -2.97 -2.14
CA THR A 8 -0.30 -2.88 -0.79
C THR A 8 -1.01 -4.19 -0.43
N ARG A 9 -0.72 -4.77 0.75
CA ARG A 9 -1.32 -6.03 1.25
C ARG A 9 -2.06 -5.91 2.58
N ASN A 10 -1.71 -4.90 3.35
CA ASN A 10 -2.35 -4.52 4.60
C ASN A 10 -2.91 -3.11 4.45
N LYS A 11 -3.87 -2.71 5.29
CA LYS A 11 -4.29 -1.31 5.37
C LYS A 11 -3.09 -0.48 5.84
N ILE A 12 -2.82 0.66 5.19
CA ILE A 12 -1.81 1.62 5.64
C ILE A 12 -2.51 2.94 5.90
N GLN A 13 -2.26 3.55 7.06
CA GLN A 13 -2.79 4.87 7.36
C GLN A 13 -1.72 5.94 7.15
N GLY A 14 -2.10 6.98 6.41
CA GLY A 14 -1.33 8.21 6.26
C GLY A 14 -2.12 9.37 6.84
N ILE A 15 -1.50 10.15 7.71
CA ILE A 15 -2.17 11.24 8.43
C ILE A 15 -1.77 12.57 7.79
N TYR A 16 -2.76 13.36 7.40
CA TYR A 16 -2.60 14.73 6.91
C TYR A 16 -3.28 15.69 7.87
N THR A 17 -2.49 16.48 8.58
CA THR A 17 -2.98 17.44 9.59
C THR A 17 -2.71 18.86 9.12
N THR A 18 -3.72 19.72 9.21
CA THR A 18 -3.60 21.17 9.10
C THR A 18 -3.99 21.82 10.43
N ASN A 19 -3.92 23.14 10.52
CA ASN A 19 -4.34 23.88 11.71
C ASN A 19 -5.85 23.74 12.03
N SER A 20 -6.66 23.29 11.06
CA SER A 20 -8.12 23.25 11.19
C SER A 20 -8.76 21.90 10.85
N SER A 21 -7.99 20.94 10.35
CA SER A 21 -8.49 19.64 9.86
C SER A 21 -7.46 18.53 10.07
N GLN A 22 -7.93 17.29 10.19
CA GLN A 22 -7.09 16.10 10.09
C GLN A 22 -7.78 15.08 9.20
N ILE A 23 -7.10 14.66 8.13
CA ILE A 23 -7.54 13.59 7.24
C ILE A 23 -6.67 12.37 7.50
N VAL A 24 -7.32 11.25 7.81
CA VAL A 24 -6.67 9.94 7.90
C VAL A 24 -6.93 9.18 6.60
N PHE A 25 -5.94 9.14 5.72
CA PHE A 25 -6.01 8.36 4.49
C PHE A 25 -5.74 6.90 4.80
N ILE A 26 -6.64 6.01 4.37
CA ILE A 26 -6.44 4.56 4.48
C ILE A 26 -6.15 4.01 3.08
N ASP A 27 -4.90 3.66 2.81
CA ASP A 27 -4.50 2.91 1.62
C ASP A 27 -4.91 1.44 1.80
N THR A 28 -5.58 0.89 0.79
CA THR A 28 -6.11 -0.48 0.84
C THR A 28 -5.45 -1.37 -0.19
N PRO A 29 -5.37 -2.69 0.06
CA PRO A 29 -4.93 -3.62 -0.97
C PRO A 29 -5.77 -3.52 -2.24
N GLY A 30 -5.12 -3.70 -3.40
CA GLY A 30 -5.82 -3.64 -4.68
C GLY A 30 -6.94 -4.67 -4.78
N ILE A 31 -8.16 -4.23 -5.07
CA ILE A 31 -9.35 -5.08 -5.17
C ILE A 31 -9.33 -5.83 -6.50
N HIS A 32 -9.10 -7.14 -6.47
CA HIS A 32 -9.08 -8.02 -7.64
C HIS A 32 -9.68 -9.39 -7.31
N LYS A 33 -9.95 -10.23 -8.32
CA LYS A 33 -10.44 -11.59 -8.06
C LYS A 33 -9.33 -12.41 -7.37
N PRO A 34 -9.55 -12.90 -6.13
CA PRO A 34 -8.52 -13.60 -5.39
C PRO A 34 -8.22 -14.98 -5.98
N GLN A 35 -6.98 -15.43 -5.81
CA GLN A 35 -6.48 -16.73 -6.29
C GLN A 35 -5.84 -17.57 -5.17
N SER A 36 -5.80 -17.04 -3.94
CA SER A 36 -5.25 -17.67 -2.75
C SER A 36 -5.89 -17.04 -1.52
N ARG A 37 -5.73 -17.67 -0.34
CA ARG A 37 -6.27 -17.10 0.91
C ARG A 37 -5.68 -15.75 1.28
N LEU A 38 -4.42 -15.49 0.97
CA LEU A 38 -3.86 -14.13 1.06
C LEU A 38 -4.64 -13.13 0.20
N GLY A 39 -5.05 -13.53 -1.00
CA GLY A 39 -5.85 -12.68 -1.88
C GLY A 39 -7.25 -12.45 -1.31
N ASP A 40 -7.86 -13.49 -0.72
CA ASP A 40 -9.14 -13.37 -0.03
C ASP A 40 -9.04 -12.34 1.11
N PHE A 41 -8.03 -12.48 1.97
CA PHE A 41 -7.73 -11.53 3.06
C PHE A 41 -7.55 -10.10 2.54
N MET A 42 -6.77 -9.90 1.47
CA MET A 42 -6.56 -8.57 0.88
C MET A 42 -7.88 -7.93 0.41
N VAL A 43 -8.74 -8.71 -0.24
CA VAL A 43 -10.05 -8.23 -0.72
C VAL A 43 -10.98 -7.94 0.44
N GLU A 44 -11.05 -8.82 1.45
CA GLU A 44 -11.87 -8.62 2.64
C GLU A 44 -11.43 -7.39 3.43
N SER A 45 -10.12 -7.20 3.63
CA SER A 45 -9.53 -6.04 4.28
C SER A 45 -9.85 -4.73 3.54
N ALA A 46 -9.78 -4.73 2.21
CA ALA A 46 -10.17 -3.56 1.41
C ALA A 46 -11.68 -3.27 1.54
N LEU A 47 -12.53 -4.30 1.51
CA LEU A 47 -13.98 -4.14 1.61
C LEU A 47 -14.45 -3.74 3.01
N SER A 48 -13.81 -4.23 4.08
CA SER A 48 -14.15 -3.82 5.45
C SER A 48 -13.85 -2.34 5.68
N THR A 49 -12.70 -1.87 5.16
CA THR A 49 -12.30 -0.46 5.21
C THR A 49 -13.35 0.48 4.64
N LEU A 50 -14.04 0.10 3.56
CA LEU A 50 -15.10 0.92 2.95
C LEU A 50 -16.28 1.22 3.91
N ASN A 51 -16.46 0.42 4.96
CA ASN A 51 -17.49 0.64 5.98
C ASN A 51 -17.04 1.57 7.11
N GLU A 52 -15.73 1.75 7.28
CA GLU A 52 -15.10 2.47 8.39
C GLU A 52 -14.79 3.94 8.03
N VAL A 53 -14.77 4.27 6.74
CA VAL A 53 -14.38 5.62 6.26
C VAL A 53 -15.57 6.57 6.13
N ASP A 54 -15.27 7.87 6.17
CA ASP A 54 -16.24 8.93 5.90
C ASP A 54 -16.43 9.22 4.41
N ALA A 55 -15.40 8.96 3.59
CA ALA A 55 -15.43 9.10 2.14
C ALA A 55 -14.52 8.09 1.45
N VAL A 56 -14.78 7.80 0.18
CA VAL A 56 -14.00 6.86 -0.64
C VAL A 56 -13.39 7.58 -1.84
N LEU A 57 -12.08 7.42 -2.03
CA LEU A 57 -11.39 7.85 -3.25
C LEU A 57 -11.28 6.67 -4.23
N PHE A 58 -12.12 6.67 -5.26
CA PHE A 58 -12.00 5.69 -6.35
C PHE A 58 -11.02 6.20 -7.40
N MET A 59 -9.78 5.73 -7.32
CA MET A 59 -8.70 6.17 -8.21
C MET A 59 -8.60 5.30 -9.47
N VAL A 60 -8.55 5.94 -10.64
CA VAL A 60 -8.39 5.31 -11.96
C VAL A 60 -7.20 5.89 -12.71
N ASN A 61 -6.66 5.14 -13.68
CA ASN A 61 -5.48 5.55 -14.44
C ASN A 61 -5.88 6.16 -15.79
N ALA A 62 -5.57 7.44 -16.01
CA ALA A 62 -5.89 8.18 -17.23
C ALA A 62 -5.28 7.56 -18.51
N THR A 63 -4.19 6.81 -18.40
CA THR A 63 -3.53 6.20 -19.56
C THR A 63 -4.20 4.92 -20.06
N GLN A 64 -5.17 4.39 -19.30
CA GLN A 64 -5.82 3.12 -19.57
C GLN A 64 -7.32 3.34 -19.81
N LYS A 65 -7.89 2.58 -20.73
CA LYS A 65 -9.35 2.53 -20.87
C LYS A 65 -9.94 1.75 -19.72
N ARG A 66 -11.16 2.11 -19.33
CA ARG A 66 -11.94 1.38 -18.34
C ARG A 66 -11.98 -0.12 -18.70
N GLY A 67 -11.58 -0.94 -17.74
CA GLY A 67 -11.51 -2.39 -17.90
C GLY A 67 -12.36 -3.15 -16.89
N LYS A 68 -12.30 -4.48 -16.98
CA LYS A 68 -13.02 -5.39 -16.08
C LYS A 68 -12.64 -5.23 -14.60
N GLY A 69 -11.40 -4.78 -14.32
CA GLY A 69 -10.95 -4.48 -12.96
C GLY A 69 -11.71 -3.29 -12.36
N ASP A 70 -11.86 -2.23 -13.13
CA ASP A 70 -12.64 -1.05 -12.73
C ASP A 70 -14.10 -1.42 -12.53
N ASP A 71 -14.70 -2.19 -13.46
CA ASP A 71 -16.07 -2.67 -13.35
C ASP A 71 -16.30 -3.51 -12.07
N PHE A 72 -15.30 -4.29 -11.67
CA PHE A 72 -15.37 -5.07 -10.46
C PHE A 72 -15.41 -4.17 -9.22
N ILE A 73 -14.57 -3.13 -9.17
CA ILE A 73 -14.57 -2.15 -8.07
C ILE A 73 -15.87 -1.35 -8.06
N ILE A 74 -16.31 -0.84 -9.21
CA ILE A 74 -17.57 -0.11 -9.39
C ILE A 74 -18.74 -0.93 -8.82
N ASN A 75 -18.84 -2.21 -9.16
CA ASN A 75 -19.93 -3.05 -8.66
C ASN A 75 -19.92 -3.25 -7.14
N ARG A 76 -18.74 -3.21 -6.49
CA ARG A 76 -18.64 -3.25 -5.03
C ARG A 76 -19.05 -1.90 -4.41
N LEU A 77 -18.59 -0.82 -5.01
CA LEU A 77 -18.88 0.55 -4.58
C LEU A 77 -20.36 0.93 -4.68
N LYS A 78 -21.15 0.26 -5.54
CA LYS A 78 -22.62 0.46 -5.59
C LYS A 78 -23.34 0.25 -4.25
N ASN A 79 -22.77 -0.55 -3.35
CA ASN A 79 -23.35 -0.82 -2.03
C ASN A 79 -22.84 0.13 -0.94
N VAL A 80 -21.86 0.97 -1.26
CA VAL A 80 -21.29 1.95 -0.32
C VAL A 80 -22.22 3.16 -0.26
N LYS A 81 -22.56 3.57 0.96
CA LYS A 81 -23.44 4.73 1.22
C LYS A 81 -22.68 6.03 1.47
N LYS A 82 -21.36 5.94 1.61
CA LYS A 82 -20.47 7.07 1.85
C LYS A 82 -20.20 7.83 0.54
N PRO A 83 -19.91 9.13 0.58
CA PRO A 83 -19.46 9.90 -0.58
C PRO A 83 -18.31 9.21 -1.31
N ILE A 84 -18.41 9.12 -2.64
CA ILE A 84 -17.39 8.51 -3.50
C ILE A 84 -16.85 9.58 -4.44
N TYR A 85 -15.55 9.82 -4.40
CA TYR A 85 -14.85 10.72 -5.30
C TYR A 85 -14.17 9.92 -6.41
N LEU A 86 -14.37 10.31 -7.66
CA LEU A 86 -13.61 9.74 -8.77
C LEU A 86 -12.32 10.51 -8.93
N VAL A 87 -11.18 9.83 -8.80
CA VAL A 87 -9.85 10.44 -8.93
C VAL A 87 -9.16 9.89 -10.17
N ILE A 88 -9.07 10.69 -11.24
CA ILE A 88 -8.44 10.28 -12.50
C ILE A 88 -6.97 10.71 -12.46
N ASN A 89 -6.09 9.77 -12.13
CA ASN A 89 -4.67 10.05 -11.92
C ASN A 89 -3.84 9.88 -13.21
N LYS A 90 -2.63 10.46 -13.24
CA LYS A 90 -1.65 10.46 -14.34
C LYS A 90 -2.07 11.30 -15.54
N ILE A 91 -2.77 12.41 -15.33
CA ILE A 91 -3.16 13.30 -16.43
C ILE A 91 -1.97 13.91 -17.17
N ASP A 92 -0.80 13.97 -16.52
CA ASP A 92 0.48 14.40 -17.12
C ASP A 92 0.94 13.51 -18.29
N GLN A 93 0.37 12.31 -18.44
CA GLN A 93 0.75 11.34 -19.47
C GLN A 93 -0.23 11.29 -20.65
N ILE A 94 -1.28 12.11 -20.64
CA ILE A 94 -2.29 12.12 -21.71
C ILE A 94 -2.47 13.51 -22.32
N HIS A 95 -2.93 13.54 -23.56
CA HIS A 95 -3.35 14.78 -24.19
C HIS A 95 -4.69 15.24 -23.57
N PRO A 96 -4.88 16.54 -23.24
CA PRO A 96 -6.10 17.04 -22.60
C PRO A 96 -7.41 16.61 -23.28
N ASN A 97 -7.43 16.56 -24.61
CA ASN A 97 -8.61 16.10 -25.38
C ASN A 97 -9.09 14.69 -25.03
N LYS A 98 -8.22 13.80 -24.52
CA LYS A 98 -8.61 12.44 -24.10
C LYS A 98 -9.27 12.41 -22.73
N LEU A 99 -9.11 13.46 -21.92
CA LEU A 99 -9.62 13.49 -20.56
C LEU A 99 -11.15 13.42 -20.54
N LEU A 100 -11.81 14.13 -21.45
CA LEU A 100 -13.27 14.12 -21.58
C LEU A 100 -13.81 12.72 -21.89
N GLU A 101 -13.15 11.99 -22.80
CA GLU A 101 -13.54 10.61 -23.12
C GLU A 101 -13.47 9.69 -21.90
N ILE A 102 -12.42 9.84 -21.07
CA ILE A 102 -12.25 9.07 -19.84
C ILE A 102 -13.31 9.46 -18.82
N MET A 103 -13.58 10.75 -18.63
CA MET A 103 -14.62 11.20 -17.71
C MET A 103 -16.00 10.65 -18.09
N ASP A 104 -16.33 10.65 -19.38
CA ASP A 104 -17.57 10.10 -19.90
C ASP A 104 -17.69 8.58 -19.66
N ASP A 105 -16.60 7.82 -19.77
CA ASP A 105 -16.57 6.37 -19.52
C ASP A 105 -16.97 6.00 -18.06
N TYR A 106 -16.78 6.91 -17.11
CA TYR A 106 -17.08 6.68 -15.69
C TYR A 106 -18.31 7.43 -15.19
N LYS A 107 -18.67 8.56 -15.77
CA LYS A 107 -19.69 9.50 -15.28
C LYS A 107 -20.98 8.84 -14.76
N ASP A 108 -21.55 7.90 -15.50
CA ASP A 108 -22.85 7.28 -15.18
C ASP A 108 -22.72 5.94 -14.42
N THR A 109 -21.53 5.60 -13.96
CA THR A 109 -21.27 4.29 -13.32
C THR A 109 -21.62 4.25 -11.84
N LEU A 110 -21.48 5.39 -11.15
CA LEU A 110 -21.75 5.60 -9.74
C LEU A 110 -22.18 7.06 -9.53
N PRO A 111 -22.94 7.35 -8.46
CA PRO A 111 -23.22 8.72 -8.05
C PRO A 111 -22.00 9.33 -7.35
N TYR A 112 -21.01 9.77 -8.13
CA TYR A 112 -19.82 10.42 -7.57
C TYR A 112 -20.19 11.75 -6.90
N ALA A 113 -19.60 12.02 -5.74
CA ALA A 113 -19.69 13.31 -5.07
C ALA A 113 -19.02 14.39 -5.93
N GLU A 114 -17.77 14.14 -6.33
CA GLU A 114 -16.99 15.00 -7.23
C GLU A 114 -16.00 14.17 -8.06
N VAL A 115 -15.49 14.76 -9.15
CA VAL A 115 -14.52 14.15 -10.06
C VAL A 115 -13.27 15.01 -10.14
N PHE A 116 -12.12 14.44 -9.79
CA PHE A 116 -10.83 15.11 -9.74
C PHE A 116 -9.83 14.49 -10.74
N PRO A 117 -9.57 15.15 -11.88
CA PRO A 117 -8.44 14.79 -12.72
C PRO A 117 -7.15 15.34 -12.10
N ILE A 118 -6.23 14.46 -11.71
CA ILE A 118 -5.00 14.83 -10.99
C ILE A 118 -3.73 14.30 -11.66
N SER A 119 -2.60 14.95 -11.37
CA SER A 119 -1.30 14.31 -11.45
C SER A 119 -0.73 14.21 -10.05
N ALA A 120 -0.74 13.02 -9.46
CA ALA A 120 -0.08 12.79 -8.17
C ALA A 120 1.44 13.03 -8.23
N LEU A 121 2.04 12.89 -9.42
CA LEU A 121 3.48 13.09 -9.63
C LEU A 121 3.85 14.57 -9.69
N GLN A 122 3.06 15.37 -10.40
CA GLN A 122 3.33 16.80 -10.64
C GLN A 122 2.55 17.73 -9.67
N GLY A 123 1.65 17.17 -8.86
CA GLY A 123 0.81 17.90 -7.92
C GLY A 123 -0.42 18.57 -8.54
N ASN A 124 -0.67 18.41 -9.85
CA ASN A 124 -1.83 19.04 -10.50
C ASN A 124 -3.14 18.60 -9.84
N ASN A 125 -3.95 19.59 -9.42
CA ASN A 125 -5.27 19.44 -8.79
C ASN A 125 -5.30 18.61 -7.50
N VAL A 126 -4.13 18.30 -6.91
CA VAL A 126 -4.06 17.61 -5.61
C VAL A 126 -4.54 18.52 -4.49
N GLU A 127 -4.16 19.80 -4.52
CA GLU A 127 -4.60 20.78 -3.52
C GLU A 127 -6.12 21.00 -3.57
N GLU A 128 -6.70 21.09 -4.77
CA GLU A 128 -8.16 21.19 -4.96
C GLU A 128 -8.90 19.96 -4.41
N LEU A 129 -8.37 18.76 -4.67
CA LEU A 129 -8.90 17.52 -4.10
C LEU A 129 -8.85 17.57 -2.56
N LEU A 130 -7.72 17.97 -1.97
CA LEU A 130 -7.58 18.06 -0.51
C LEU A 130 -8.57 19.07 0.09
N LEU A 131 -8.67 20.26 -0.50
CA LEU A 131 -9.61 21.30 -0.04
C LEU A 131 -11.08 20.82 -0.10
N SER A 132 -11.47 20.12 -1.16
CA SER A 132 -12.81 19.52 -1.26
C SER A 132 -13.04 18.47 -0.17
N LEU A 133 -12.05 17.60 0.09
CA LEU A 133 -12.14 16.61 1.16
C LEU A 133 -12.28 17.28 2.54
N GLU A 134 -11.49 18.31 2.83
CA GLU A 134 -11.54 19.04 4.09
C GLU A 134 -12.91 19.69 4.35
N GLN A 135 -13.53 20.27 3.33
CA GLN A 135 -14.85 20.90 3.44
C GLN A 135 -15.97 19.90 3.78
N HIS A 136 -15.76 18.62 3.47
CA HIS A 136 -16.74 17.55 3.70
C HIS A 136 -16.37 16.64 4.88
N LEU A 137 -15.29 16.94 5.60
CA LEU A 137 -14.96 16.21 6.83
C LEU A 137 -16.04 16.44 7.89
N PRO A 138 -16.45 15.39 8.62
CA PRO A 138 -17.31 15.57 9.78
C PRO A 138 -16.56 16.32 10.89
N GLU A 139 -17.28 17.14 11.65
CA GLU A 139 -16.74 17.70 12.89
C GLU A 139 -16.40 16.57 13.87
N GLY A 140 -15.19 16.61 14.45
CA GLY A 140 -14.70 15.57 15.34
C GLY A 140 -13.40 15.96 16.04
N PRO A 141 -12.97 15.16 17.03
CA PRO A 141 -11.68 15.35 17.66
C PRO A 141 -10.55 15.06 16.67
N GLN A 142 -9.41 15.70 16.89
CA GLN A 142 -8.15 15.26 16.31
C GLN A 142 -7.80 13.88 16.89
N PHE A 143 -7.62 12.88 16.03
CA PHE A 143 -7.37 11.50 16.44
C PHE A 143 -5.89 11.24 16.77
N TYR A 144 -4.99 11.90 16.06
CA TYR A 144 -3.54 11.69 16.16
C TYR A 144 -2.77 12.99 16.43
N PRO A 145 -1.62 12.94 17.14
CA PRO A 145 -0.72 14.08 17.29
C PRO A 145 -0.32 14.71 15.95
N GLU A 146 -0.02 16.01 15.94
CA GLU A 146 0.30 16.77 14.72
C GLU A 146 1.54 16.25 13.97
N ASP A 147 2.49 15.67 14.68
CA ASP A 147 3.75 15.13 14.17
C ASP A 147 3.64 13.66 13.73
N MET A 148 2.52 12.99 13.99
CA MET A 148 2.33 11.59 13.64
C MET A 148 1.98 11.46 12.16
N ILE A 149 2.84 10.77 11.39
CA ILE A 149 2.65 10.54 9.96
C ILE A 149 1.91 9.20 9.70
N THR A 150 2.08 8.21 10.58
CA THR A 150 1.49 6.87 10.45
C THR A 150 1.28 6.23 11.83
N ASP A 151 0.25 5.41 11.99
CA ASP A 151 -0.11 4.70 13.24
C ASP A 151 0.48 3.30 13.35
N HIS A 152 1.26 2.88 12.34
CA HIS A 152 1.78 1.52 12.26
C HIS A 152 2.98 1.28 13.18
N PRO A 153 3.08 0.11 13.83
CA PRO A 153 4.26 -0.26 14.61
C PRO A 153 5.52 -0.24 13.74
N GLU A 154 6.67 0.15 14.32
CA GLU A 154 7.95 0.21 13.58
C GLU A 154 8.28 -1.11 12.85
N ARG A 155 7.94 -2.26 13.45
CA ARG A 155 8.09 -3.59 12.83
C ARG A 155 7.38 -3.68 11.47
N PHE A 156 6.18 -3.14 11.38
CA PHE A 156 5.41 -3.12 10.15
C PHE A 156 6.07 -2.22 9.10
N ILE A 157 6.47 -1.01 9.50
CA ILE A 157 7.15 -0.07 8.58
C ILE A 157 8.44 -0.70 8.04
N MET A 158 9.27 -1.29 8.90
CA MET A 158 10.49 -1.99 8.48
C MET A 158 10.19 -3.15 7.51
N SER A 159 9.15 -3.94 7.79
CA SER A 159 8.79 -5.08 6.95
C SER A 159 8.35 -4.62 5.55
N GLU A 160 7.56 -3.55 5.48
CA GLU A 160 7.09 -2.97 4.22
C GLU A 160 8.22 -2.31 3.42
N LEU A 161 9.15 -1.60 4.07
CA LEU A 161 10.32 -1.02 3.40
C LEU A 161 11.23 -2.10 2.80
N ILE A 162 11.46 -3.21 3.51
CA ILE A 162 12.20 -4.36 2.96
C ILE A 162 11.45 -4.97 1.78
N ARG A 163 10.14 -5.18 1.91
CA ARG A 163 9.30 -5.75 0.86
C ARG A 163 9.25 -4.87 -0.38
N GLU A 164 9.22 -3.55 -0.22
CA GLU A 164 9.28 -2.59 -1.31
C GLU A 164 10.57 -2.76 -2.12
N LYS A 165 11.74 -2.96 -1.48
CA LYS A 165 13.01 -3.15 -2.22
C LYS A 165 13.04 -4.48 -2.96
N ILE A 166 12.40 -5.51 -2.44
CA ILE A 166 12.21 -6.75 -3.19
C ILE A 166 11.31 -6.51 -4.40
N LEU A 167 10.22 -5.77 -4.24
CA LEU A 167 9.34 -5.36 -5.33
C LEU A 167 10.09 -4.55 -6.38
N GLU A 168 10.96 -3.62 -6.00
CA GLU A 168 11.77 -2.81 -6.91
C GLU A 168 12.79 -3.67 -7.70
N LEU A 169 13.52 -4.55 -7.00
CA LEU A 169 14.72 -5.19 -7.53
C LEU A 169 14.49 -6.54 -8.21
N THR A 170 13.38 -7.22 -7.91
CA THR A 170 13.07 -8.54 -8.50
C THR A 170 12.14 -8.40 -9.70
N ARG A 171 11.72 -9.49 -10.36
CA ARG A 171 10.76 -9.49 -11.49
C ARG A 171 9.91 -10.77 -11.44
N GLN A 172 8.98 -10.89 -12.39
CA GLN A 172 8.12 -12.07 -12.56
C GLN A 172 7.29 -12.34 -11.29
N GLU A 173 7.21 -13.58 -10.82
CA GLU A 173 6.34 -14.00 -9.72
C GLU A 173 6.94 -13.77 -8.32
N VAL A 174 8.25 -13.51 -8.22
CA VAL A 174 8.97 -13.33 -6.95
C VAL A 174 8.37 -12.20 -6.08
N PRO A 175 8.09 -10.99 -6.62
CA PRO A 175 7.53 -9.89 -5.82
C PRO A 175 6.20 -10.22 -5.14
N HIS A 176 5.42 -11.11 -5.75
CA HIS A 176 4.08 -11.48 -5.26
C HIS A 176 4.10 -12.72 -4.37
N SER A 177 5.28 -13.32 -4.12
CA SER A 177 5.41 -14.58 -3.37
C SER A 177 6.30 -14.44 -2.13
N VAL A 178 6.53 -13.21 -1.67
CA VAL A 178 7.34 -12.91 -0.48
C VAL A 178 6.50 -12.42 0.69
N ALA A 179 6.90 -12.77 1.92
CA ALA A 179 6.48 -12.14 3.16
C ALA A 179 7.72 -11.76 3.97
N ILE A 180 7.62 -10.71 4.79
CA ILE A 180 8.72 -10.26 5.64
C ILE A 180 8.32 -10.44 7.10
N LEU A 181 9.11 -11.22 7.82
CA LEU A 181 8.94 -11.44 9.25
C LEU A 181 10.08 -10.75 10.00
N ILE A 182 9.76 -9.75 10.84
CA ILE A 182 10.74 -9.15 11.76
C ILE A 182 10.86 -10.06 12.99
N GLU A 183 11.96 -10.79 13.08
CA GLU A 183 12.21 -11.77 14.14
C GLU A 183 12.67 -11.11 15.44
N GLY A 184 13.39 -9.99 15.34
CA GLY A 184 13.94 -9.29 16.51
C GLY A 184 14.31 -7.86 16.18
N ILE A 185 14.13 -6.98 17.16
CA ILE A 185 14.66 -5.62 17.17
C ILE A 185 15.31 -5.47 18.53
N ASN A 186 16.64 -5.32 18.56
CA ASN A 186 17.40 -5.13 19.77
C ASN A 186 18.14 -3.81 19.68
N ARG A 187 18.02 -2.97 20.70
CA ARG A 187 18.81 -1.73 20.78
C ARG A 187 20.22 -2.10 21.27
N GLU A 188 21.23 -1.88 20.43
CA GLU A 188 22.64 -2.12 20.78
C GLU A 188 23.19 -0.98 21.64
N ASP A 189 22.82 0.26 21.31
CA ASP A 189 23.15 1.50 22.03
C ASP A 189 22.06 2.57 21.80
N GLU A 190 22.23 3.80 22.31
CA GLU A 190 21.21 4.85 22.22
C GLU A 190 20.79 5.22 20.79
N GLU A 191 21.67 5.02 19.79
CA GLU A 191 21.45 5.44 18.41
C GLU A 191 21.39 4.27 17.42
N LYS A 192 21.58 3.02 17.86
CA LYS A 192 21.73 1.86 16.99
C LYS A 192 20.78 0.71 17.32
N LEU A 193 20.00 0.31 16.33
CA LEU A 193 19.14 -0.88 16.38
C LEU A 193 19.72 -2.01 15.54
N HIS A 194 19.76 -3.22 16.11
CA HIS A 194 19.95 -4.47 15.38
C HIS A 194 18.57 -5.04 15.03
N VAL A 195 18.28 -5.06 13.73
CA VAL A 195 17.02 -5.58 13.19
C VAL A 195 17.30 -6.89 12.48
N GLN A 196 16.59 -7.93 12.90
CA GLN A 196 16.66 -9.27 12.34
C GLN A 196 15.38 -9.57 11.57
N ALA A 197 15.48 -9.80 10.25
CA ALA A 197 14.32 -10.05 9.41
C ALA A 197 14.49 -11.24 8.46
N SER A 198 13.44 -12.05 8.35
CA SER A 198 13.37 -13.20 7.44
C SER A 198 12.50 -12.88 6.23
N ILE A 199 13.08 -13.00 5.03
CA ILE A 199 12.38 -13.00 3.75
C ILE A 199 11.86 -14.41 3.49
N ILE A 200 10.55 -14.58 3.58
CA ILE A 200 9.87 -15.85 3.36
C ILE A 200 9.49 -15.97 1.88
N VAL A 201 9.81 -17.10 1.25
CA VAL A 201 9.44 -17.42 -0.14
C VAL A 201 8.79 -18.80 -0.23
N GLU A 202 8.00 -19.06 -1.27
CA GLU A 202 7.34 -20.37 -1.45
C GLU A 202 8.25 -21.46 -2.01
N ARG A 203 9.25 -21.09 -2.81
CA ARG A 203 10.06 -22.06 -3.58
C ARG A 203 11.56 -21.82 -3.44
N LYS A 204 12.35 -22.89 -3.56
CA LYS A 204 13.83 -22.83 -3.56
C LYS A 204 14.38 -21.98 -4.71
N SER A 205 13.72 -21.99 -5.88
CA SER A 205 14.09 -21.14 -7.02
C SER A 205 13.99 -19.66 -6.66
N GLN A 206 12.90 -19.24 -6.02
CA GLN A 206 12.69 -17.88 -5.54
C GLN A 206 13.75 -17.49 -4.50
N LYS A 207 14.10 -18.39 -3.57
CA LYS A 207 15.22 -18.18 -2.63
C LYS A 207 16.53 -17.91 -3.37
N GLY A 208 16.82 -18.68 -4.42
CA GLY A 208 17.98 -18.45 -5.28
C GLY A 208 17.99 -17.06 -5.93
N ILE A 209 16.83 -16.59 -6.40
CA ILE A 209 16.68 -15.24 -7.00
C ILE A 209 16.89 -14.13 -5.97
N ILE A 210 16.29 -14.24 -4.78
CA ILE A 210 16.44 -13.24 -3.70
C ILE A 210 17.90 -13.15 -3.23
N ILE A 211 18.59 -14.29 -3.10
CA ILE A 211 20.01 -14.31 -2.74
C ILE A 211 20.85 -13.71 -3.88
N GLY A 212 20.59 -14.12 -5.11
CA GLY A 212 21.37 -13.73 -6.28
C GLY A 212 22.78 -14.32 -6.29
N LYS A 213 23.50 -14.12 -7.40
CA LYS A 213 24.87 -14.63 -7.56
C LYS A 213 25.78 -14.06 -6.45
N GLY A 214 26.38 -14.93 -5.64
CA GLY A 214 27.27 -14.54 -4.54
C GLY A 214 26.60 -13.71 -3.44
N GLY A 215 25.26 -13.77 -3.29
CA GLY A 215 24.55 -12.95 -2.30
C GLY A 215 24.32 -11.50 -2.73
N GLN A 216 24.65 -11.13 -3.96
CA GLN A 216 24.66 -9.74 -4.42
C GLN A 216 23.26 -9.10 -4.42
N MET A 217 22.20 -9.88 -4.70
CA MET A 217 20.83 -9.35 -4.69
C MET A 217 20.36 -9.07 -3.27
N LEU A 218 20.55 -10.03 -2.35
CA LEU A 218 20.20 -9.87 -0.94
C LEU A 218 20.95 -8.70 -0.30
N LYS A 219 22.23 -8.55 -0.63
CA LYS A 219 23.04 -7.39 -0.19
C LYS A 219 22.45 -6.08 -0.70
N ASN A 220 22.04 -6.02 -1.98
CA ASN A 220 21.45 -4.81 -2.55
C ASN A 220 20.10 -4.46 -1.90
N ILE A 221 19.23 -5.46 -1.69
CA ILE A 221 17.97 -5.31 -0.95
C ILE A 221 18.25 -4.72 0.44
N GLY A 222 19.17 -5.34 1.20
CA GLY A 222 19.50 -4.90 2.55
C GLY A 222 20.08 -3.48 2.60
N VAL A 223 20.97 -3.12 1.68
CA VAL A 223 21.56 -1.76 1.63
C VAL A 223 20.49 -0.69 1.34
N LYS A 224 19.59 -0.94 0.39
CA LYS A 224 18.51 0.01 0.06
C LYS A 224 17.48 0.09 1.17
N ALA A 225 17.02 -1.04 1.70
CA ALA A 225 16.02 -1.07 2.76
C ALA A 225 16.53 -0.40 4.04
N ARG A 226 17.79 -0.68 4.44
CA ARG A 226 18.42 -0.06 5.61
C ARG A 226 18.42 1.47 5.52
N LYS A 227 18.78 2.04 4.37
CA LYS A 227 18.79 3.50 4.19
C LYS A 227 17.42 4.13 4.40
N ASP A 228 16.38 3.50 3.89
CA ASP A 228 15.02 4.03 4.00
C ASP A 228 14.48 3.88 5.42
N ILE A 229 14.82 2.77 6.11
CA ILE A 229 14.47 2.58 7.52
C ILE A 229 15.19 3.61 8.40
N GLU A 230 16.49 3.86 8.18
CA GLU A 230 17.26 4.88 8.91
C GLU A 230 16.64 6.28 8.72
N LEU A 231 16.24 6.62 7.50
CA LEU A 231 15.59 7.89 7.21
C LEU A 231 14.23 8.03 7.92
N MET A 232 13.45 6.94 7.97
CA MET A 232 12.12 6.94 8.56
C MET A 232 12.13 6.96 10.08
N LEU A 233 13.07 6.26 10.72
CA LEU A 233 13.14 6.11 12.18
C LEU A 233 14.10 7.09 12.87
N GLY A 234 15.08 7.63 12.13
CA GLY A 234 16.14 8.48 12.69
C GLY A 234 17.26 7.73 13.41
N ASP A 235 17.08 6.45 13.71
CA ASP A 235 18.12 5.57 14.29
C ASP A 235 19.04 4.97 13.21
N ARG A 236 20.30 4.67 13.59
CA ARG A 236 21.19 3.83 12.77
C ARG A 236 20.75 2.39 12.85
N ILE A 237 20.75 1.69 11.72
CA ILE A 237 20.23 0.31 11.64
C ILE A 237 21.33 -0.65 11.21
N TYR A 238 21.54 -1.72 11.98
CA TYR A 238 22.18 -2.94 11.50
C TYR A 238 21.08 -3.93 11.07
N LEU A 239 20.85 -4.02 9.75
CA LEU A 239 19.81 -4.87 9.18
C LEU A 239 20.40 -6.23 8.76
N GLU A 240 19.98 -7.28 9.47
CA GLU A 240 20.34 -8.67 9.19
C GLU A 240 19.18 -9.38 8.47
N LEU A 241 19.44 -9.91 7.28
CA LEU A 241 18.43 -10.55 6.42
C LEU A 241 18.73 -12.03 6.19
N TRP A 242 17.72 -12.87 6.39
CA TRP A 242 17.74 -14.28 5.97
C TRP A 242 16.69 -14.55 4.90
N VAL A 243 16.90 -15.63 4.14
CA VAL A 243 15.91 -16.11 3.16
C VAL A 243 15.48 -17.54 3.53
N LYS A 244 14.20 -17.69 3.90
CA LYS A 244 13.59 -18.96 4.33
C LYS A 244 12.55 -19.42 3.32
N VAL A 245 12.48 -20.72 3.07
CA VAL A 245 11.50 -21.32 2.16
C VAL A 245 10.37 -21.89 3.00
N GLN A 246 9.15 -21.36 2.83
CA GLN A 246 7.92 -21.85 3.44
C GLN A 246 6.92 -22.17 2.31
N PRO A 247 6.78 -23.43 1.89
CA PRO A 247 5.88 -23.79 0.80
C PRO A 247 4.41 -23.46 1.11
N ASN A 248 3.70 -22.94 0.11
CA ASN A 248 2.25 -22.67 0.12
C ASN A 248 1.78 -21.79 1.29
N TRP A 249 2.64 -20.90 1.78
CA TRP A 249 2.30 -20.07 2.95
C TRP A 249 1.08 -19.16 2.69
N LYS A 250 0.86 -18.73 1.44
CA LYS A 250 -0.28 -17.87 1.05
C LYS A 250 -1.65 -18.53 1.24
N ASP A 251 -1.71 -19.85 1.38
CA ASP A 251 -2.94 -20.62 1.58
C ASP A 251 -3.04 -21.25 2.99
N ARG A 252 -2.01 -21.07 3.82
CA ARG A 252 -1.96 -21.62 5.17
C ARG A 252 -2.31 -20.53 6.18
N LYS A 253 -3.50 -20.63 6.78
CA LYS A 253 -3.99 -19.66 7.78
C LYS A 253 -2.98 -19.38 8.90
N VAL A 254 -2.34 -20.42 9.42
CA VAL A 254 -1.32 -20.29 10.48
C VAL A 254 -0.13 -19.45 10.00
N ASP A 255 0.32 -19.65 8.76
CA ASP A 255 1.45 -18.90 8.20
C ASP A 255 1.04 -17.46 7.90
N LEU A 256 -0.18 -17.24 7.38
CA LEU A 256 -0.74 -15.89 7.16
C LEU A 256 -0.77 -15.08 8.45
N GLN A 257 -1.32 -15.65 9.53
CA GLN A 257 -1.37 -15.01 10.85
C GLN A 257 0.04 -14.74 11.39
N ALA A 258 0.95 -15.71 11.28
CA ALA A 258 2.33 -15.55 11.73
C ALA A 258 3.08 -14.44 10.98
N PHE A 259 2.67 -14.11 9.75
CA PHE A 259 3.27 -13.06 8.93
C PHE A 259 2.51 -11.73 8.97
N GLY A 260 1.59 -11.56 9.93
CA GLY A 260 0.87 -10.31 10.15
C GLY A 260 -0.36 -10.11 9.25
N TYR A 261 -0.82 -11.15 8.57
CA TYR A 261 -2.06 -11.12 7.79
C TYR A 261 -3.21 -11.70 8.64
N ASN A 262 -3.64 -10.94 9.64
CA ASN A 262 -4.66 -11.34 10.60
C ASN A 262 -5.89 -10.42 10.51
N GLU A 263 -7.08 -11.02 10.44
CA GLU A 263 -8.37 -10.31 10.38
C GLU A 263 -8.64 -9.42 11.62
N ASN A 264 -8.00 -9.72 12.75
CA ASN A 264 -8.25 -9.02 14.03
C ASN A 264 -7.25 -7.90 14.36
N GLU A 265 -6.20 -7.69 13.56
CA GLU A 265 -5.15 -6.70 13.88
C GLU A 265 -5.30 -5.36 13.16
N TYR A 266 -6.31 -5.18 12.29
CA TYR A 266 -6.52 -3.94 11.52
C TYR A 266 -7.96 -3.66 11.12
#